data_AF-A0A1Q6UBH7-F1
#
_entry.id   AF-A0A1Q6UBH7-F1
#
_cell.length_a   1.000
_cell.length_b   1.000
_cell.length_c   1.000
_cell.angle_alpha   90.00
_cell.angle_beta   90.00
_cell.angle_gamma   90.00
#
_symmetry.space_group_name_H-M   'P 1'
#
loop_
_entity.id
_entity.type
_entity.pdbx_description
1 polymer ?
#
loop_
_entity_poly.entity_id
_entity_poly.type
_entity_poly.pdbx_seq_one_letter_code
_entity_poly.pdbx_strand_id
1 'polypeptide(L)'
;MTSEKNFVPLIKQALTNIVENIEFKKTNSTALLSLRILSSAILALCRDAFSLLENNRIFTACSLVCQATEAQIQLLCIDKLYDTKGRDYYEFAFIEQLKSLPINPHWQEKTLQRMHYYNCERFYNGKGKNTADFNSYDKNWYRSFANSIKDLSKIAFPHFKELFHNQGISFFEENLDIDLLYENYQTLCSFKHLSPFIVGNTFSVQDKLFEEQMMNHRNVALTGIYTALISVIFVLNRHNEQIPTKGCLF
;
A
#
# COMPACT_ATOMS: atom_id res chain seq x y z
N MET A 1 -18.51 -4.42 -19.42
CA MET A 1 -18.81 -4.66 -17.99
C MET A 1 -18.38 -6.08 -17.64
N THR A 2 -17.19 -6.25 -17.07
CA THR A 2 -16.78 -7.51 -16.45
C THR A 2 -17.58 -7.66 -15.16
N SER A 3 -18.44 -8.67 -15.08
CA SER A 3 -19.30 -8.88 -13.91
C SER A 3 -18.48 -9.21 -12.66
N GLU A 4 -18.92 -8.77 -11.47
CA GLU A 4 -18.37 -9.12 -10.13
C GLU A 4 -17.99 -10.59 -9.98
N LYS A 5 -18.71 -11.49 -10.67
CA LYS A 5 -18.48 -12.94 -10.68
C LYS A 5 -17.08 -13.35 -11.13
N ASN A 6 -16.36 -12.50 -11.87
CA ASN A 6 -15.03 -12.85 -12.36
C ASN A 6 -13.90 -12.52 -11.37
N PHE A 7 -14.03 -11.45 -10.56
CA PHE A 7 -12.94 -11.04 -9.66
C PHE A 7 -12.89 -11.86 -8.37
N VAL A 8 -14.05 -12.22 -7.81
CA VAL A 8 -14.13 -12.93 -6.51
C VAL A 8 -13.31 -14.23 -6.48
N PRO A 9 -13.42 -15.14 -7.48
CA PRO A 9 -12.61 -16.36 -7.50
C PRO A 9 -11.10 -16.08 -7.61
N LEU A 10 -10.72 -15.07 -8.42
CA LEU A 10 -9.31 -14.70 -8.64
C LEU A 10 -8.69 -14.09 -7.38
N ILE A 11 -9.43 -13.24 -6.66
CA ILE A 11 -9.01 -12.69 -5.38
C ILE A 11 -8.80 -13.81 -4.35
N LYS A 12 -9.76 -14.75 -4.24
CA LYS A 12 -9.63 -15.91 -3.35
C LYS A 12 -8.37 -16.70 -3.66
N GLN A 13 -8.13 -17.00 -4.94
CA GLN A 13 -6.94 -17.73 -5.35
C GLN A 13 -5.65 -16.95 -5.08
N ALA A 14 -5.62 -15.64 -5.34
CA ALA A 14 -4.45 -14.80 -5.04
C ALA A 14 -4.15 -14.77 -3.54
N LEU A 15 -5.16 -14.62 -2.69
CA LEU A 15 -5.00 -14.69 -1.24
C LEU A 15 -4.45 -16.05 -0.81
N THR A 16 -5.01 -17.16 -1.32
CA THR A 16 -4.49 -18.51 -1.05
C THR A 16 -3.04 -18.66 -1.46
N ASN A 17 -2.70 -18.31 -2.71
CA ASN A 17 -1.33 -18.45 -3.22
C ASN A 17 -0.34 -17.63 -2.38
N ILE A 18 -0.70 -16.42 -1.97
CA ILE A 18 0.17 -15.59 -1.14
C ILE A 18 0.30 -16.19 0.27
N VAL A 19 -0.80 -16.53 0.94
CA VAL A 19 -0.79 -17.02 2.33
C VAL A 19 -0.05 -18.35 2.45
N GLU A 20 -0.22 -19.26 1.49
CA GLU A 20 0.43 -20.57 1.53
C GLU A 20 1.92 -20.53 1.17
N ASN A 21 2.42 -19.44 0.56
CA ASN A 21 3.79 -19.37 0.02
C ASN A 21 4.63 -18.22 0.59
N ILE A 22 4.11 -17.37 1.47
CA ILE A 22 4.94 -16.40 2.21
C ILE A 22 5.73 -17.15 3.29
N GLU A 23 6.90 -17.66 2.90
CA GLU A 23 8.00 -17.98 3.82
C GLU A 23 9.22 -17.14 3.44
N PHE A 24 9.30 -15.94 4.01
CA PHE A 24 10.41 -15.04 3.71
C PHE A 24 11.73 -15.57 4.29
N LYS A 25 12.65 -15.97 3.40
CA LYS A 25 14.02 -16.33 3.78
C LYS A 25 14.72 -15.15 4.47
N LYS A 26 15.60 -15.43 5.43
CA LYS A 26 16.43 -14.38 6.05
C LYS A 26 17.17 -13.58 4.97
N THR A 27 17.13 -12.26 5.07
CA THR A 27 17.81 -11.35 4.14
C THR A 27 18.54 -10.25 4.91
N ASN A 28 19.67 -9.81 4.37
CA ASN A 28 20.37 -8.62 4.82
C ASN A 28 20.05 -7.39 3.94
N SER A 29 19.22 -7.55 2.90
CA SER A 29 18.81 -6.45 2.02
C SER A 29 17.66 -5.67 2.66
N THR A 30 17.95 -4.45 3.11
CA THR A 30 16.94 -3.51 3.62
C THR A 30 15.92 -3.12 2.55
N ALA A 31 16.33 -3.11 1.28
CA ALA A 31 15.42 -2.87 0.16
C ALA A 31 14.41 -4.01 0.00
N LEU A 32 14.86 -5.27 0.09
CA LEU A 32 13.96 -6.41 0.09
C LEU A 32 13.04 -6.43 1.31
N LEU A 33 13.55 -6.04 2.49
CA LEU A 33 12.72 -5.90 3.70
C LEU A 33 11.61 -4.86 3.51
N SER A 34 11.90 -3.74 2.85
CA SER A 34 10.91 -2.72 2.53
C SER A 34 9.76 -3.27 1.68
N LEU A 35 10.09 -3.98 0.59
CA LEU A 35 9.11 -4.63 -0.26
C LEU A 35 8.27 -5.66 0.51
N ARG A 36 8.92 -6.52 1.31
CA ARG A 36 8.21 -7.56 2.08
C ARG A 36 7.25 -6.97 3.09
N ILE A 37 7.67 -5.96 3.87
CA ILE A 37 6.81 -5.34 4.89
C ILE A 37 5.61 -4.66 4.25
N LEU A 38 5.84 -3.93 3.16
CA LEU A 38 4.75 -3.24 2.46
C LEU A 38 3.79 -4.25 1.80
N SER A 39 4.32 -5.31 1.18
CA SER A 39 3.52 -6.42 0.66
C SER A 39 2.69 -7.11 1.74
N SER A 40 3.25 -7.33 2.93
CA SER A 40 2.50 -7.89 4.07
C SER A 40 1.38 -6.95 4.54
N ALA A 41 1.62 -5.64 4.55
CA ALA A 41 0.60 -4.65 4.88
C ALA A 41 -0.54 -4.65 3.83
N ILE A 42 -0.20 -4.68 2.53
CA ILE A 42 -1.18 -4.77 1.44
C ILE A 42 -2.01 -6.04 1.57
N LEU A 43 -1.37 -7.19 1.82
CA LEU A 43 -2.07 -8.46 2.01
C LEU A 43 -3.08 -8.39 3.17
N ALA A 44 -2.66 -7.88 4.33
CA ALA A 44 -3.54 -7.74 5.48
C ALA A 44 -4.74 -6.84 5.17
N LEU A 45 -4.50 -5.66 4.58
CA LEU A 45 -5.55 -4.72 4.19
C LEU A 45 -6.51 -5.34 3.17
N CYS A 46 -5.99 -6.03 2.15
CA CYS A 46 -6.79 -6.68 1.11
C CYS A 46 -7.63 -7.83 1.65
N ARG A 47 -7.06 -8.68 2.51
CA ARG A 47 -7.77 -9.79 3.15
C ARG A 47 -8.92 -9.27 4.00
N ASP A 48 -8.65 -8.28 4.85
CA ASP A 48 -9.65 -7.72 5.76
C ASP A 48 -10.74 -6.96 4.98
N ALA A 49 -10.36 -6.19 3.95
CA ALA A 49 -11.30 -5.53 3.04
C ALA A 49 -12.20 -6.53 2.30
N PHE A 50 -11.63 -7.63 1.81
CA PHE A 50 -12.37 -8.66 1.08
C PHE A 50 -13.41 -9.35 1.99
N SER A 51 -13.02 -9.71 3.22
CA SER A 51 -13.94 -10.24 4.23
C SER A 51 -15.09 -9.25 4.53
N LEU A 52 -14.80 -7.95 4.63
CA LEU A 52 -15.83 -6.93 4.81
C LEU A 52 -16.80 -6.86 3.61
N LEU A 53 -16.31 -7.00 2.36
CA LEU A 53 -17.16 -7.05 1.18
C LEU A 53 -18.04 -8.31 1.14
N GLU A 54 -17.54 -9.46 1.59
CA GLU A 54 -18.34 -10.68 1.74
C GLU A 54 -19.47 -10.49 2.77
N ASN A 55 -19.24 -9.67 3.80
CA ASN A 55 -20.23 -9.30 4.81
C ASN A 55 -21.05 -8.04 4.45
N ASN A 56 -21.00 -7.58 3.20
CA ASN A 56 -21.68 -6.39 2.69
C ASN A 56 -21.35 -5.07 3.44
N ARG A 57 -20.19 -4.99 4.09
CA ARG A 57 -19.66 -3.80 4.78
C ARG A 57 -18.87 -2.91 3.81
N ILE A 58 -19.55 -2.43 2.77
CA ILE A 58 -18.92 -1.78 1.60
C ILE A 58 -18.10 -0.56 2.00
N PHE A 59 -18.63 0.33 2.84
CA PHE A 59 -17.94 1.56 3.23
C PHE A 59 -16.59 1.28 3.92
N THR A 60 -16.58 0.42 4.94
CA THR A 60 -15.36 0.06 5.68
C THR A 60 -14.37 -0.64 4.75
N ALA A 61 -14.85 -1.52 3.86
CA ALA A 61 -14.00 -2.14 2.86
C ALA A 61 -13.35 -1.09 1.94
N CYS A 62 -14.11 -0.13 1.39
CA CYS A 62 -13.57 0.95 0.56
C CYS A 62 -12.48 1.76 1.26
N SER A 63 -12.62 2.03 2.56
CA SER A 63 -11.57 2.71 3.36
C SER A 63 -10.29 1.87 3.46
N LEU A 64 -10.39 0.56 3.66
CA LEU A 64 -9.23 -0.34 3.67
C LEU A 64 -8.62 -0.50 2.28
N VAL A 65 -9.44 -0.58 1.22
CA VAL A 65 -8.94 -0.66 -0.16
C VAL A 65 -8.24 0.64 -0.57
N CYS A 66 -8.71 1.80 -0.10
CA CYS A 66 -7.98 3.06 -0.30
C CYS A 66 -6.55 2.98 0.26
N GLN A 67 -6.39 2.44 1.48
CA GLN A 67 -5.07 2.26 2.10
C GLN A 67 -4.24 1.22 1.36
N ALA A 68 -4.85 0.12 0.89
CA ALA A 68 -4.17 -0.89 0.08
C ALA A 68 -3.69 -0.31 -1.26
N THR A 69 -4.50 0.55 -1.90
CA THR A 69 -4.15 1.22 -3.16
C THR A 69 -3.02 2.23 -2.95
N GLU A 70 -3.06 3.00 -1.86
CA GLU A 70 -1.96 3.91 -1.48
C GLU A 70 -0.65 3.12 -1.27
N ALA A 71 -0.73 2.00 -0.53
CA ALA A 71 0.39 1.10 -0.31
C ALA A 71 0.87 0.40 -1.60
N GLN A 72 -0.03 0.10 -2.54
CA GLN A 72 0.32 -0.47 -3.85
C GLN A 72 1.13 0.52 -4.69
N ILE A 73 0.69 1.78 -4.80
CA ILE A 73 1.43 2.85 -5.50
C ILE A 73 2.84 2.98 -4.91
N GLN A 74 2.91 2.96 -3.58
CA GLN A 74 4.15 2.98 -2.81
C GLN A 74 5.05 1.78 -3.11
N LEU A 75 4.50 0.55 -3.13
CA LEU A 75 5.23 -0.68 -3.44
C LEU A 75 5.84 -0.64 -4.84
N LEU A 76 5.05 -0.23 -5.82
CA LEU A 76 5.47 -0.12 -7.22
C LEU A 76 6.60 0.91 -7.39
N CYS A 77 6.56 2.02 -6.65
CA CYS A 77 7.65 3.00 -6.66
C CYS A 77 8.93 2.47 -6.03
N ILE A 78 8.83 1.77 -4.90
CA ILE A 78 9.97 1.14 -4.23
C ILE A 78 10.59 0.09 -5.16
N ASP A 79 9.78 -0.72 -5.83
CA ASP A 79 10.26 -1.70 -6.81
C ASP A 79 10.94 -1.02 -8.00
N LYS A 80 10.33 0.05 -8.56
CA LYS A 80 10.92 0.77 -9.70
C LYS A 80 12.26 1.42 -9.35
N LEU A 81 12.41 1.90 -8.12
CA LEU A 81 13.59 2.61 -7.63
C LEU A 81 14.42 1.76 -6.66
N TYR A 82 14.31 0.44 -6.75
CA TYR A 82 14.86 -0.52 -5.78
C TYR A 82 16.32 -0.25 -5.41
N ASP A 83 17.19 -0.07 -6.43
CA ASP A 83 18.63 0.10 -6.23
C ASP A 83 19.02 1.45 -5.60
N THR A 84 18.19 2.48 -5.76
CA THR A 84 18.52 3.85 -5.35
C THR A 84 17.82 4.26 -4.06
N LYS A 85 16.57 3.81 -3.90
CA LYS A 85 15.63 4.26 -2.87
C LYS A 85 14.88 3.11 -2.21
N GLY A 86 15.14 1.85 -2.61
CA GLY A 86 14.40 0.69 -2.13
C GLY A 86 14.42 0.51 -0.62
N ARG A 87 15.46 1.01 0.05
CA ARG A 87 15.63 0.94 1.51
C ARG A 87 14.90 2.04 2.30
N ASP A 88 14.46 3.11 1.62
CA ASP A 88 13.98 4.32 2.28
C ASP A 88 12.74 4.05 3.16
N TYR A 89 11.83 3.19 2.72
CA TYR A 89 10.62 2.85 3.49
C TYR A 89 10.94 2.19 4.83
N TYR A 90 11.80 1.18 4.84
CA TYR A 90 12.23 0.52 6.08
C TYR A 90 13.03 1.47 6.99
N GLU A 91 13.95 2.23 6.41
CA GLU A 91 14.76 3.18 7.19
C GLU A 91 13.92 4.29 7.81
N PHE A 92 12.87 4.74 7.13
CA PHE A 92 11.96 5.76 7.65
C PHE A 92 11.12 5.25 8.83
N ALA A 93 10.86 3.94 8.92
CA ALA A 93 10.18 3.35 10.08
C ALA A 93 10.96 3.57 11.40
N PHE A 94 12.29 3.80 11.35
CA PHE A 94 13.07 4.19 12.53
C PHE A 94 12.89 5.66 12.90
N ILE A 95 12.71 6.55 11.91
CA ILE A 95 12.40 7.97 12.15
C ILE A 95 11.03 8.10 12.81
N GLU A 96 10.04 7.32 12.37
CA GLU A 96 8.70 7.31 12.98
C GLU A 96 8.72 6.94 14.47
N GLN A 97 9.70 6.14 14.93
CA GLN A 97 9.86 5.82 16.36
C GLN A 97 10.20 7.04 17.22
N LEU A 98 10.71 8.13 16.62
CA LEU A 98 10.94 9.39 17.34
C LEU A 98 9.64 9.96 17.93
N LYS A 99 8.48 9.75 17.27
CA LYS A 99 7.18 10.17 17.79
C LYS A 99 6.81 9.50 19.11
N SER A 100 7.37 8.33 19.40
CA SER A 100 7.10 7.58 20.62
C SER A 100 7.99 7.99 21.80
N LEU A 101 9.09 8.73 21.57
CA LEU A 101 10.04 9.11 22.62
C LEU A 101 9.45 10.00 23.73
N PRO A 102 8.51 10.93 23.47
CA PRO A 102 7.83 11.65 24.55
C PRO A 102 7.09 10.74 25.53
N ILE A 103 6.62 9.58 25.07
CA ILE A 103 5.91 8.58 25.88
C ILE A 103 6.91 7.58 26.49
N ASN A 104 7.96 7.21 25.74
CA ASN A 104 8.94 6.21 26.13
C ASN A 104 10.38 6.78 26.05
N PRO A 105 10.76 7.71 26.95
CA PRO A 105 12.04 8.42 26.86
C PRO A 105 13.26 7.48 27.01
N HIS A 106 13.10 6.38 27.75
CA HIS A 106 14.13 5.35 27.92
C HIS A 106 14.51 4.63 26.61
N TRP A 107 13.74 4.75 25.53
CA TRP A 107 14.10 4.22 24.20
C TRP A 107 15.05 5.13 23.42
N GLN A 108 15.25 6.37 23.86
CA GLN A 108 15.96 7.39 23.07
C GLN A 108 17.33 6.92 22.59
N GLU A 109 18.18 6.41 23.49
CA GLU A 109 19.52 5.95 23.11
C GLU A 109 19.46 4.85 22.05
N LYS A 110 18.63 3.82 22.27
CA LYS A 110 18.48 2.68 21.36
C LYS A 110 17.89 3.10 20.01
N THR A 111 16.92 4.00 19.99
CA THR A 111 16.30 4.53 18.76
C THR A 111 17.32 5.32 17.95
N LEU A 112 18.06 6.23 18.58
CA LEU A 112 19.10 7.02 17.92
C LEU A 112 20.26 6.14 17.41
N GLN A 113 20.69 5.14 18.18
CA GLN A 113 21.70 4.17 17.73
C GLN A 113 21.25 3.39 16.49
N ARG A 114 19.97 2.97 16.44
CA ARG A 114 19.41 2.29 15.25
C ARG A 114 19.36 3.22 14.04
N MET A 115 18.88 4.44 14.23
CA MET A 115 18.86 5.45 13.16
C MET A 115 20.25 5.66 12.58
N HIS A 116 21.26 5.79 13.44
CA HIS A 116 22.65 5.93 13.03
C HIS A 116 23.18 4.71 12.27
N TYR A 117 22.93 3.51 12.80
CA TYR A 117 23.32 2.26 12.16
C TYR A 117 22.75 2.12 10.74
N TYR A 118 21.52 2.57 10.51
CA TYR A 118 20.86 2.55 9.21
C TYR A 118 21.05 3.82 8.36
N ASN A 119 21.87 4.78 8.82
CA ASN A 119 22.12 6.06 8.15
C ASN A 119 20.83 6.85 7.85
N CYS A 120 19.89 6.86 8.79
CA CYS A 120 18.62 7.58 8.68
C CYS A 120 18.80 9.12 8.73
N GLU A 121 19.96 9.61 9.17
CA GLU A 121 20.28 11.03 9.25
C GLU A 121 20.26 11.73 7.89
N ARG A 122 20.36 10.97 6.78
CA ARG A 122 20.20 11.51 5.42
C ARG A 122 18.81 12.10 5.13
N PHE A 123 17.80 11.79 5.94
CA PHE A 123 16.45 12.37 5.86
C PHE A 123 16.28 13.62 6.72
N TYR A 124 17.32 14.02 7.47
CA TYR A 124 17.29 15.19 8.34
C TYR A 124 17.42 16.47 7.51
N ASN A 125 16.45 17.37 7.64
CA ASN A 125 16.42 18.67 6.97
C ASN A 125 16.61 19.86 7.94
N GLY A 126 16.70 19.58 9.25
CA GLY A 126 16.95 20.60 10.26
C GLY A 126 18.34 21.22 10.18
N LYS A 127 18.47 22.47 10.64
CA LYS A 127 19.77 23.09 10.91
C LYS A 127 20.05 22.99 12.40
N GLY A 128 20.82 22.00 12.86
CA GLY A 128 21.18 21.91 14.29
C GLY A 128 21.61 20.52 14.78
N LYS A 129 21.77 20.41 16.11
CA LYS A 129 22.23 19.18 16.80
C LYS A 129 21.10 18.28 17.31
N ASN A 130 19.84 18.72 17.25
CA ASN A 130 18.74 17.93 17.80
C ASN A 130 18.20 16.94 16.76
N THR A 131 18.88 15.80 16.64
CA THR A 131 18.51 14.70 15.74
C THR A 131 17.31 13.90 16.25
N ALA A 132 16.81 14.16 17.46
CA ALA A 132 15.64 13.51 18.02
C ALA A 132 14.32 14.23 17.69
N ASP A 133 14.38 15.44 17.12
CA ASP A 133 13.17 16.15 16.70
C ASP A 133 12.59 15.52 15.42
N PHE A 134 11.48 14.80 15.56
CA PHE A 134 10.75 14.22 14.44
C PHE A 134 10.41 15.27 13.36
N ASN A 135 10.10 16.51 13.74
CA ASN A 135 9.72 17.55 12.79
C ASN A 135 10.87 18.02 11.88
N SER A 136 12.11 17.74 12.27
CA SER A 136 13.32 18.05 11.51
C SER A 136 13.67 16.99 10.45
N TYR A 137 12.78 16.01 10.22
CA TYR A 137 12.88 15.04 9.15
C TYR A 137 11.80 15.28 8.09
N ASP A 138 11.99 14.75 6.89
CA ASP A 138 10.97 14.79 5.85
C ASP A 138 9.70 14.08 6.32
N LYS A 139 8.70 14.86 6.74
CA LYS A 139 7.53 14.39 7.54
C LYS A 139 6.61 13.36 6.86
N ASN A 140 6.96 12.87 5.67
CA ASN A 140 6.28 11.78 4.96
C ASN A 140 7.34 10.94 4.25
N TRP A 141 7.34 9.63 4.49
CA TRP A 141 8.34 8.72 3.91
C TRP A 141 8.41 8.81 2.37
N TYR A 142 7.27 8.99 1.69
CA TYR A 142 7.25 9.07 0.23
C TYR A 142 7.88 10.36 -0.30
N ARG A 143 8.15 11.38 0.53
CA ARG A 143 8.84 12.62 0.11
C ARG A 143 10.26 12.39 -0.36
N SER A 144 10.89 11.28 0.04
CA SER A 144 12.19 10.91 -0.54
C SER A 144 12.10 10.48 -2.01
N PHE A 145 10.88 10.25 -2.52
CA PHE A 145 10.54 9.85 -3.88
C PHE A 145 9.77 10.95 -4.64
N ALA A 146 8.74 11.55 -4.02
CA ALA A 146 7.81 12.47 -4.67
C ALA A 146 7.07 13.37 -3.66
N ASN A 147 6.55 14.53 -4.11
CA ASN A 147 5.91 15.50 -3.22
C ASN A 147 4.50 15.12 -2.75
N SER A 148 3.82 14.25 -3.49
CA SER A 148 2.43 13.85 -3.25
C SER A 148 2.19 12.42 -3.73
N ILE A 149 1.09 11.79 -3.30
CA ILE A 149 0.66 10.49 -3.83
C ILE A 149 0.37 10.54 -5.33
N LYS A 150 -0.13 11.69 -5.84
CA LYS A 150 -0.33 11.93 -7.27
C LYS A 150 0.98 11.87 -8.04
N ASP A 151 2.02 12.53 -7.52
CA ASP A 151 3.34 12.52 -8.16
C ASP A 151 4.03 11.16 -8.03
N LEU A 152 3.80 10.46 -6.92
CA LEU A 152 4.25 9.08 -6.74
C LEU A 152 3.57 8.15 -7.75
N SER A 153 2.27 8.32 -8.00
CA SER A 153 1.51 7.51 -8.96
C SER A 153 2.02 7.67 -10.40
N LYS A 154 2.48 8.86 -10.80
CA LYS A 154 3.13 9.07 -12.10
C LYS A 154 4.39 8.22 -12.30
N ILE A 155 5.06 7.83 -11.22
CA ILE A 155 6.22 6.90 -11.23
C ILE A 155 5.72 5.46 -11.20
N ALA A 156 4.75 5.15 -10.34
CA ALA A 156 4.21 3.81 -10.15
C ALA A 156 3.47 3.26 -11.38
N PHE A 157 2.62 4.07 -12.01
CA PHE A 157 1.67 3.61 -13.03
C PHE A 157 2.33 3.09 -14.31
N PRO A 158 3.36 3.74 -14.88
CA PRO A 158 4.11 3.15 -16.00
C PRO A 158 4.73 1.80 -15.64
N HIS A 159 5.28 1.68 -14.42
CA HIS A 159 5.86 0.43 -13.92
C HIS A 159 4.80 -0.66 -13.72
N PHE A 160 3.64 -0.30 -13.18
CA PHE A 160 2.49 -1.19 -13.08
C PHE A 160 2.08 -1.76 -14.44
N LYS A 161 1.96 -0.92 -15.47
CA LYS A 161 1.64 -1.38 -16.83
C LYS A 161 2.69 -2.35 -17.34
N GLU A 162 3.98 -2.00 -17.19
CA GLU A 162 5.11 -2.85 -17.58
C GLU A 162 5.03 -4.25 -16.93
N LEU A 163 4.77 -4.30 -15.62
CA LEU A 163 4.66 -5.56 -14.87
C LEU A 163 3.52 -6.44 -15.39
N PHE A 164 2.34 -5.87 -15.64
CA PHE A 164 1.18 -6.61 -16.10
C PHE A 164 1.31 -7.04 -17.57
N HIS A 165 1.86 -6.18 -18.44
CA HIS A 165 2.13 -6.51 -19.85
C HIS A 165 3.14 -7.66 -19.99
N ASN A 166 4.17 -7.69 -19.15
CA ASN A 166 5.14 -8.78 -19.10
C ASN A 166 4.52 -10.14 -18.72
N GLN A 167 3.28 -10.13 -18.22
CA GLN A 167 2.50 -11.33 -17.88
C GLN A 167 1.40 -11.61 -18.91
N GLY A 168 1.41 -10.91 -20.05
CA GLY A 168 0.43 -11.05 -21.12
C GLY A 168 -0.91 -10.34 -20.86
N ILE A 169 -1.01 -9.53 -19.81
CA ILE A 169 -2.23 -8.80 -19.46
C ILE A 169 -2.19 -7.44 -20.16
N SER A 170 -3.12 -7.23 -21.08
CA SER A 170 -3.34 -5.94 -21.74
C SER A 170 -4.49 -5.20 -21.07
N PHE A 171 -4.39 -3.87 -21.00
CA PHE A 171 -5.48 -3.04 -20.49
C PHE A 171 -6.34 -2.56 -21.66
N PHE A 172 -7.66 -2.73 -21.56
CA PHE A 172 -8.62 -2.31 -22.60
C PHE A 172 -8.49 -0.82 -22.99
N GLU A 173 -7.91 0.00 -22.10
CA GLU A 173 -7.78 1.44 -22.23
C GLU A 173 -6.30 1.89 -22.30
N GLU A 174 -5.41 1.10 -22.91
CA GLU A 174 -3.98 1.45 -23.06
C GLU A 174 -3.72 2.82 -23.73
N ASN A 175 -4.69 3.31 -24.53
CA ASN A 175 -4.64 4.60 -25.22
C ASN A 175 -5.20 5.79 -24.39
N LEU A 176 -5.71 5.55 -23.18
CA LEU A 176 -6.14 6.61 -22.29
C LEU A 176 -4.96 7.07 -21.43
N ASP A 177 -4.62 8.36 -21.50
CA ASP A 177 -3.68 9.04 -20.59
C ASP A 177 -4.27 9.20 -19.18
N ILE A 178 -4.88 8.12 -18.66
CA ILE A 178 -5.54 8.06 -17.36
C ILE A 178 -4.73 7.14 -16.46
N ASP A 179 -4.24 7.69 -15.35
CA ASP A 179 -3.59 6.92 -14.29
C ASP A 179 -4.64 6.20 -13.45
N LEU A 180 -4.98 4.97 -13.85
CA LEU A 180 -6.01 4.17 -13.19
C LEU A 180 -5.70 3.88 -11.71
N LEU A 181 -4.43 3.83 -11.31
CA LEU A 181 -4.07 3.65 -9.90
C LEU A 181 -4.46 4.90 -9.10
N TYR A 182 -4.15 6.08 -9.63
CA TYR A 182 -4.50 7.34 -8.99
C TYR A 182 -6.01 7.59 -8.99
N GLU A 183 -6.73 7.28 -10.07
CA GLU A 183 -8.18 7.45 -10.13
C GLU A 183 -8.91 6.53 -9.13
N ASN A 184 -8.47 5.28 -8.99
CA ASN A 184 -8.98 4.38 -7.97
C ASN A 184 -8.70 4.90 -6.56
N TYR A 185 -7.48 5.41 -6.31
CA TYR A 185 -7.15 6.06 -5.05
C TYR A 185 -8.06 7.25 -4.78
N GLN A 186 -8.23 8.17 -5.73
CA GLN A 186 -9.04 9.38 -5.57
C GLN A 186 -10.52 9.04 -5.30
N THR A 187 -11.07 8.07 -6.02
CA THR A 187 -12.45 7.60 -5.84
C THR A 187 -12.69 7.05 -4.44
N LEU A 188 -11.71 6.34 -3.86
CA LEU A 188 -11.84 5.72 -2.54
C LEU A 188 -11.35 6.62 -1.39
N CYS A 189 -10.57 7.67 -1.66
CA CYS A 189 -9.98 8.54 -0.65
C CYS A 189 -11.02 9.27 0.19
N SER A 190 -12.18 9.59 -0.40
CA SER A 190 -13.34 10.14 0.33
C SER A 190 -13.77 9.24 1.49
N PHE A 191 -13.73 7.91 1.33
CA PHE A 191 -14.09 6.95 2.39
C PHE A 191 -13.10 6.98 3.55
N LYS A 192 -11.81 7.22 3.29
CA LYS A 192 -10.79 7.40 4.33
C LYS A 192 -11.08 8.68 5.16
N HIS A 193 -11.40 9.78 4.48
CA HIS A 193 -11.70 11.07 5.14
C HIS A 193 -13.05 11.07 5.88
N LEU A 194 -14.02 10.30 5.39
CA LEU A 194 -15.33 10.14 6.01
C LEU A 194 -15.34 9.06 7.10
N SER A 195 -14.27 8.26 7.23
CA SER A 195 -14.20 7.17 8.23
C SER A 195 -14.49 7.60 9.67
N PRO A 196 -14.06 8.78 10.18
CA PRO A 196 -14.39 9.20 11.55
C PRO A 196 -15.88 9.48 11.76
N PHE A 197 -16.60 9.87 10.71
CA PHE A 197 -18.04 10.16 10.77
C PHE A 197 -18.91 8.90 10.70
N ILE A 198 -18.32 7.76 10.35
CA ILE A 198 -19.00 6.47 10.14
C ILE A 198 -18.57 5.42 11.17
N VAL A 199 -17.74 5.79 12.17
CA VAL A 199 -17.55 5.01 13.41
C VAL A 199 -18.84 5.09 14.26
N GLY A 200 -19.93 4.57 13.71
CA GLY A 200 -21.29 4.75 14.18
C GLY A 200 -22.02 3.43 14.37
N ASN A 201 -21.39 2.46 15.05
CA ASN A 201 -22.16 1.51 15.87
C ASN A 201 -22.21 1.96 17.35
N THR A 202 -21.42 2.99 17.73
CA THR A 202 -21.36 3.53 19.10
C THR A 202 -22.11 4.85 19.23
N PHE A 203 -22.33 5.56 18.12
CA PHE A 203 -23.18 6.75 18.04
C PHE A 203 -24.17 6.54 16.90
N SER A 204 -25.47 6.59 17.20
CA SER A 204 -26.55 6.43 16.22
C SER A 204 -26.61 7.66 15.30
N VAL A 205 -25.69 7.76 14.35
CA VAL A 205 -25.82 8.68 13.22
C VAL A 205 -26.52 7.91 12.10
N GLN A 206 -27.84 7.75 12.25
CA GLN A 206 -28.70 7.33 11.15
C GLN A 206 -28.85 8.54 10.22
N ASP A 207 -27.98 8.66 9.23
CA ASP A 207 -28.32 9.44 8.05
C ASP A 207 -28.00 8.68 6.77
N LYS A 208 -29.02 8.64 5.92
CA LYS A 208 -29.14 7.99 4.60
C LYS A 208 -28.22 8.62 3.55
N LEU A 209 -26.94 8.84 3.85
CA LEU A 209 -26.14 9.67 2.97
C LEU A 209 -25.58 8.96 1.72
N PHE A 210 -25.47 7.61 1.66
CA PHE A 210 -24.73 7.00 0.52
C PHE A 210 -25.10 5.57 0.07
N GLU A 211 -26.30 5.01 0.29
CA GLU A 211 -26.55 3.60 -0.06
C GLU A 211 -26.91 3.34 -1.54
N GLU A 212 -27.53 4.28 -2.26
CA GLU A 212 -28.02 4.02 -3.64
C GLU A 212 -26.94 4.03 -4.74
N GLN A 213 -25.70 4.45 -4.45
CA GLN A 213 -24.56 4.45 -5.40
C GLN A 213 -23.52 3.33 -5.12
N MET A 214 -23.78 2.42 -4.18
CA MET A 214 -22.75 1.50 -3.64
C MET A 214 -22.32 0.32 -4.53
N MET A 215 -23.11 -0.08 -5.53
CA MET A 215 -22.74 -1.19 -6.42
C MET A 215 -21.49 -0.87 -7.26
N ASN A 216 -21.31 0.38 -7.69
CA ASN A 216 -20.09 0.80 -8.39
C ASN A 216 -18.87 0.79 -7.45
N HIS A 217 -19.04 1.23 -6.20
CA HIS A 217 -17.93 1.24 -5.22
C HIS A 217 -17.48 -0.16 -4.82
N ARG A 218 -18.40 -1.13 -4.73
CA ARG A 218 -18.06 -2.55 -4.55
C ARG A 218 -17.15 -3.06 -5.67
N ASN A 219 -17.48 -2.74 -6.92
CA ASN A 219 -16.68 -3.13 -8.08
C ASN A 219 -15.29 -2.47 -8.10
N VAL A 220 -15.23 -1.17 -7.78
CA VAL A 220 -13.95 -0.45 -7.62
C VAL A 220 -13.12 -1.08 -6.51
N ALA A 221 -13.73 -1.42 -5.37
CA ALA A 221 -13.06 -2.05 -4.25
C ALA A 221 -12.51 -3.44 -4.61
N LEU A 222 -13.31 -4.29 -5.27
CA LEU A 222 -12.86 -5.60 -5.77
C LEU A 222 -11.70 -5.46 -6.76
N THR A 223 -11.77 -4.51 -7.67
CA THR A 223 -10.70 -4.24 -8.64
C THR A 223 -9.42 -3.75 -7.95
N GLY A 224 -9.56 -2.87 -6.95
CA GLY A 224 -8.43 -2.41 -6.13
C GLY A 224 -7.77 -3.54 -5.35
N ILE A 225 -8.56 -4.40 -4.69
CA ILE A 225 -8.04 -5.61 -4.01
C ILE A 225 -7.30 -6.50 -5.00
N TYR A 226 -7.92 -6.80 -6.13
CA TYR A 226 -7.35 -7.66 -7.16
C TYR A 226 -5.99 -7.13 -7.64
N THR A 227 -5.96 -5.89 -8.13
CA THR A 227 -4.74 -5.29 -8.68
C THR A 227 -3.62 -5.15 -7.64
N ALA A 228 -3.96 -4.83 -6.38
CA ALA A 228 -2.99 -4.76 -5.30
C ALA A 228 -2.36 -6.12 -4.98
N LEU A 229 -3.17 -7.18 -4.88
CA LEU A 229 -2.67 -8.54 -4.64
C LEU A 229 -1.79 -9.04 -5.80
N ILE A 230 -2.19 -8.81 -7.05
CA ILE A 230 -1.38 -9.19 -8.21
C ILE A 230 -0.07 -8.40 -8.26
N SER A 231 -0.10 -7.10 -7.92
CA SER A 231 1.12 -6.29 -7.81
C SER A 231 2.07 -6.84 -6.77
N VAL A 232 1.56 -7.29 -5.61
CA VAL A 232 2.37 -7.97 -4.58
C VAL A 232 3.06 -9.21 -5.15
N ILE A 233 2.32 -10.09 -5.82
CA ILE A 233 2.87 -11.33 -6.41
C ILE A 233 3.97 -10.99 -7.42
N PHE A 234 3.71 -10.08 -8.36
CA PHE A 234 4.67 -9.74 -9.42
C PHE A 234 5.92 -9.07 -8.88
N VAL A 235 5.78 -8.10 -7.97
CA VAL A 235 6.92 -7.43 -7.33
C VAL A 235 7.76 -8.44 -6.55
N LEU A 236 7.15 -9.24 -5.67
CA LEU A 236 7.89 -10.21 -4.88
C LEU A 236 8.59 -11.27 -5.76
N ASN A 237 7.96 -11.72 -6.85
CA ASN A 237 8.56 -12.69 -7.76
C ASN A 237 9.77 -12.15 -8.53
N ARG A 238 9.78 -10.86 -8.88
CA ARG A 238 10.97 -10.20 -9.46
C ARG A 238 12.17 -10.21 -8.50
N HIS A 239 11.90 -10.33 -7.20
CA HIS A 239 12.90 -10.44 -6.14
C HIS A 239 13.05 -11.86 -5.60
N ASN A 240 12.68 -12.87 -6.40
CA ASN A 240 12.90 -14.30 -6.14
C ASN A 240 12.06 -14.94 -5.02
N GLU A 241 10.91 -14.39 -4.67
CA GLU A 241 10.02 -14.96 -3.63
C GLU A 241 9.04 -16.04 -4.14
N GLN A 242 9.06 -16.40 -5.43
CA GLN A 242 8.40 -17.58 -6.04
C GLN A 242 6.93 -17.87 -5.60
N ILE A 243 6.08 -16.85 -5.54
CA ILE A 243 4.64 -16.98 -5.29
C ILE A 243 3.91 -17.40 -6.59
N PRO A 244 3.11 -18.47 -6.60
CA PRO A 244 2.39 -18.91 -7.79
C PRO A 244 1.36 -17.89 -8.30
N THR A 245 1.23 -17.77 -9.63
CA THR A 245 0.19 -16.95 -10.30
C THR A 245 -0.98 -17.79 -10.82
N LYS A 246 -0.91 -19.12 -10.69
CA LYS A 246 -1.92 -20.05 -11.21
C LYS A 246 -3.30 -19.75 -10.63
N GLY A 247 -4.28 -19.52 -11.51
CA GLY A 247 -5.67 -19.24 -11.15
C GLY A 247 -5.91 -17.84 -10.59
N CYS A 248 -4.91 -16.94 -10.61
CA CYS A 248 -5.03 -15.55 -10.16
C CYS A 248 -5.13 -14.55 -11.32
N LEU A 249 -4.76 -14.97 -12.54
CA LEU A 249 -4.75 -14.08 -13.71
C LEU A 249 -6.03 -14.27 -14.53
N PHE A 250 -6.51 -13.18 -15.12
CA PHE A 250 -7.63 -13.15 -16.06
C PHE A 250 -7.29 -13.81 -17.40
#